data_AF-A0A942NYH1-F1
#
_entry.id   AF-A0A942NYH1-F1
#
_cell.length_a   1.000
_cell.length_b   1.000
_cell.length_c   1.000
_cell.angle_alpha   90.00
_cell.angle_beta   90.00
_cell.angle_gamma   90.00
#
_symmetry.space_group_name_H-M   'P 1'
#
loop_
_entity.id
_entity.type
_entity.pdbx_description
1 polymer ?
#
loop_
_entity_poly.entity_id
_entity_poly.type
_entity_poly.pdbx_seq_one_letter_code
_entity_poly.pdbx_strand_id
1 'polypeptide(L)'
;MKTLMLFLLTTSLLFLSTGCDELSELCDIQEDDLQFVETFNAQLNQAIFIYQISDKALRSEELRTNFSAIIDSALCTLVNDSILIDFGLGTFCPDGKLRKGSIRMRFEGDYMNSGGTAAIRLFSYSVNEKPYTGDFGLANISIIGGNSTIALNLMSFTTDTSAISGNVNAEWLDGFHTPDSALDDRYQLSGNLNMGSTISSFLLECVVIQPIVIDQACAYLFESGIFTLSLQEENLSEITINFIDGDCENLFQCTFDCNDNLVSFFYPIQ
;
A
#
# COMPACT_ATOMS: atom_id res chain seq x y z
N MET A 1 49.13 -25.09 -40.24
CA MET A 1 48.46 -23.93 -40.89
C MET A 1 47.15 -23.72 -40.15
N LYS A 2 47.04 -22.73 -39.23
CA LYS A 2 46.49 -21.37 -39.48
C LYS A 2 45.08 -21.48 -40.11
N THR A 3 43.97 -21.03 -39.53
CA THR A 3 43.66 -19.78 -38.78
C THR A 3 42.28 -19.97 -38.11
N LEU A 4 42.09 -19.87 -36.79
CA LEU A 4 41.63 -18.70 -35.98
C LEU A 4 40.48 -17.84 -36.55
N MET A 5 39.31 -17.91 -35.91
CA MET A 5 38.27 -16.85 -35.70
C MET A 5 37.20 -17.50 -34.79
N LEU A 6 37.18 -17.37 -33.46
CA LEU A 6 36.88 -16.22 -32.58
C LEU A 6 35.66 -15.39 -32.98
N PHE A 7 34.52 -15.67 -32.35
CA PHE A 7 33.53 -14.65 -31.98
C PHE A 7 33.05 -14.95 -30.56
N LEU A 8 33.39 -14.04 -29.64
CA LEU A 8 32.81 -13.91 -28.31
C LEU A 8 31.33 -13.49 -28.44
N LEU A 9 30.48 -14.08 -27.62
CA LEU A 9 29.26 -13.45 -27.10
C LEU A 9 29.17 -13.81 -25.63
N THR A 10 29.95 -13.08 -24.85
CA THR A 10 29.81 -12.94 -23.40
C THR A 10 28.78 -11.87 -23.08
N THR A 11 28.28 -11.92 -21.84
CA THR A 11 27.53 -10.92 -21.08
C THR A 11 26.02 -10.85 -21.32
N SER A 12 25.28 -11.61 -20.51
CA SER A 12 23.93 -11.28 -20.07
C SER A 12 23.81 -11.55 -18.57
N LEU A 13 23.46 -10.49 -17.85
CA LEU A 13 22.82 -10.42 -16.54
C LEU A 13 23.51 -11.12 -15.34
N LEU A 14 24.32 -10.33 -14.64
CA LEU A 14 24.53 -10.43 -13.20
C LEU A 14 24.79 -9.01 -12.67
N PHE A 15 23.70 -8.30 -12.35
CA PHE A 15 23.71 -7.06 -11.59
C PHE A 15 22.59 -7.17 -10.54
N LEU A 16 22.82 -7.95 -9.48
CA LEU A 16 21.92 -8.01 -8.32
C LEU A 16 22.66 -8.18 -6.98
N SER A 17 23.97 -7.93 -6.90
CA SER A 17 24.70 -8.15 -5.63
C SER A 17 25.74 -7.10 -5.25
N THR A 18 25.92 -6.01 -6.01
CA THR A 18 26.98 -5.03 -5.69
C THR A 18 26.52 -3.90 -4.77
N GLY A 19 25.23 -3.75 -4.48
CA GLY A 19 24.72 -2.64 -3.66
C GLY A 19 24.93 -2.84 -2.15
N CYS A 20 24.77 -4.06 -1.64
CA CYS A 20 24.79 -4.32 -0.19
C CYS A 20 26.20 -4.31 0.40
N ASP A 21 27.19 -4.85 -0.31
CA ASP A 21 28.59 -4.83 0.14
C ASP A 21 29.09 -3.38 0.24
N GLU A 22 28.76 -2.53 -0.74
CA GLU A 22 29.07 -1.10 -0.72
C GLU A 22 28.34 -0.37 0.42
N LEU A 23 27.10 -0.73 0.76
CA LEU A 23 26.35 -0.12 1.88
C LEU A 23 26.99 -0.41 3.24
N SER A 24 27.42 -1.65 3.47
CA SER A 24 28.07 -2.03 4.73
C SER A 24 29.42 -1.32 4.90
N GLU A 25 30.16 -1.14 3.81
CA GLU A 25 31.45 -0.44 3.82
C GLU A 25 31.30 1.09 3.95
N LEU A 26 30.22 1.69 3.45
CA LEU A 26 30.00 3.15 3.46
C LEU A 26 29.27 3.65 4.71
N CYS A 27 28.34 2.86 5.22
CA CYS A 27 27.34 3.30 6.21
C CYS A 27 27.27 2.42 7.46
N ASP A 28 27.97 1.28 7.52
CA ASP A 28 27.81 0.22 8.53
C ASP A 28 26.36 -0.30 8.64
N ILE A 29 25.55 -0.09 7.59
CA ILE A 29 24.16 -0.56 7.48
C ILE A 29 24.20 -1.96 6.87
N GLN A 30 23.62 -2.94 7.57
CA GLN A 30 23.46 -4.32 7.10
C GLN A 30 22.12 -4.49 6.37
N GLU A 31 21.99 -5.56 5.58
CA GLU A 31 20.74 -5.89 4.88
C GLU A 31 19.56 -6.05 5.84
N ASP A 32 19.80 -6.64 7.02
CA ASP A 32 18.81 -6.79 8.09
C ASP A 32 18.29 -5.43 8.59
N ASP A 33 19.11 -4.38 8.52
CA ASP A 33 18.72 -3.03 8.94
C ASP A 33 17.73 -2.40 7.94
N LEU A 34 17.61 -2.90 6.71
CA LEU A 34 16.65 -2.40 5.71
C LEU A 34 15.34 -3.19 5.67
N GLN A 35 15.23 -4.29 6.42
CA GLN A 35 14.04 -5.14 6.45
C GLN A 35 12.77 -4.36 6.82
N PHE A 36 12.90 -3.30 7.62
CA PHE A 36 11.75 -2.47 7.98
C PHE A 36 11.17 -1.69 6.80
N VAL A 37 11.98 -1.34 5.78
CA VAL A 37 11.49 -0.63 4.58
C VAL A 37 10.57 -1.54 3.78
N GLU A 38 11.01 -2.77 3.52
CA GLU A 38 10.18 -3.78 2.85
C GLU A 38 8.92 -4.10 3.64
N THR A 39 9.07 -4.24 4.97
CA THR A 39 7.95 -4.50 5.87
C THR A 39 6.93 -3.37 5.85
N PHE A 40 7.39 -2.12 5.88
CA PHE A 40 6.53 -0.94 5.80
C PHE A 40 5.74 -0.92 4.49
N ASN A 41 6.44 -1.10 3.36
CA ASN A 41 5.82 -1.10 2.04
C ASN A 41 4.79 -2.22 1.89
N ALA A 42 5.11 -3.45 2.32
CA ALA A 42 4.17 -4.56 2.31
C ALA A 42 2.93 -4.30 3.17
N GLN A 43 3.07 -3.64 4.32
CA GLN A 43 1.93 -3.24 5.14
C GLN A 43 1.12 -2.11 4.50
N LEU A 44 1.78 -1.09 3.96
CA LEU A 44 1.12 0.02 3.27
C LEU A 44 0.29 -0.49 2.10
N ASN A 45 0.86 -1.34 1.25
CA ASN A 45 0.16 -1.97 0.12
C ASN A 45 -1.09 -2.72 0.57
N GLN A 46 -0.99 -3.46 1.68
CA GLN A 46 -2.12 -4.20 2.20
C GLN A 46 -3.20 -3.28 2.83
N ALA A 47 -2.80 -2.20 3.49
CA ALA A 47 -3.73 -1.19 3.99
C ALA A 47 -4.46 -0.48 2.84
N ILE A 48 -3.75 -0.18 1.75
CA ILE A 48 -4.31 0.40 0.52
C ILE A 48 -5.32 -0.56 -0.11
N PHE A 49 -5.01 -1.85 -0.22
CA PHE A 49 -5.96 -2.84 -0.72
C PHE A 49 -7.25 -2.87 0.12
N ILE A 50 -7.13 -2.88 1.45
CA ILE A 50 -8.29 -2.88 2.36
C ILE A 50 -9.13 -1.62 2.13
N TYR A 51 -8.49 -0.45 2.03
CA TYR A 51 -9.18 0.79 1.69
C TYR A 51 -9.91 0.68 0.36
N GLN A 52 -9.25 0.26 -0.72
CA GLN A 52 -9.82 0.20 -2.06
C GLN A 52 -11.03 -0.72 -2.14
N ILE A 53 -10.94 -1.94 -1.61
CA ILE A 53 -12.07 -2.87 -1.67
C ILE A 53 -13.24 -2.41 -0.79
N SER A 54 -12.95 -1.79 0.37
CA SER A 54 -13.95 -1.20 1.24
C SER A 54 -14.65 -0.02 0.58
N ASP A 55 -13.89 0.87 -0.05
CA ASP A 55 -14.39 2.01 -0.81
C ASP A 55 -15.27 1.56 -1.98
N LYS A 56 -14.79 0.64 -2.83
CA LYS A 56 -15.59 0.04 -3.92
C LYS A 56 -16.91 -0.54 -3.41
N ALA A 57 -16.88 -1.29 -2.31
CA ALA A 57 -18.08 -1.87 -1.75
C ALA A 57 -19.06 -0.82 -1.20
N LEU A 58 -18.57 0.26 -0.58
CA LEU A 58 -19.40 1.37 -0.11
C LEU A 58 -20.05 2.16 -1.27
N ARG A 59 -19.36 2.26 -2.42
CA ARG A 59 -19.86 2.96 -3.61
C ARG A 59 -20.69 2.09 -4.57
N SER A 60 -20.65 0.77 -4.44
CA SER A 60 -21.27 -0.17 -5.39
C SER A 60 -22.80 -0.03 -5.48
N GLU A 61 -23.29 0.31 -6.68
CA GLU A 61 -24.73 0.37 -6.97
C GLU A 61 -25.36 -1.04 -6.99
N GLU A 62 -24.64 -2.02 -7.53
CA GLU A 62 -25.06 -3.42 -7.53
C GLU A 62 -25.31 -3.93 -6.10
N LEU A 63 -24.35 -3.71 -5.19
CA LEU A 63 -24.47 -4.15 -3.80
C LEU A 63 -25.66 -3.48 -3.09
N ARG A 64 -25.87 -2.18 -3.33
CA ARG A 64 -26.99 -1.41 -2.77
C ARG A 64 -28.36 -1.88 -3.29
N THR A 65 -28.42 -2.29 -4.55
CA THR A 65 -29.68 -2.69 -5.20
C THR A 65 -30.04 -4.14 -4.90
N ASN A 66 -29.06 -5.03 -4.97
CA ASN A 66 -29.26 -6.47 -4.87
C ASN A 66 -28.98 -7.04 -3.48
N PHE A 67 -28.45 -6.22 -2.56
CA PHE A 67 -27.96 -6.62 -1.24
C PHE A 67 -26.80 -7.63 -1.26
N SER A 68 -26.28 -7.93 -2.46
CA SER A 68 -25.18 -8.84 -2.69
C SER A 68 -24.49 -8.47 -4.02
N ALA A 69 -23.16 -8.56 -4.06
CA ALA A 69 -22.35 -8.39 -5.26
C ALA A 69 -21.04 -9.18 -5.13
N ILE A 70 -20.35 -9.42 -6.24
CA ILE A 70 -18.98 -9.93 -6.23
C ILE A 70 -18.03 -8.77 -6.52
N ILE A 71 -17.15 -8.44 -5.57
CA ILE A 71 -16.18 -7.34 -5.71
C ILE A 71 -14.79 -7.92 -5.47
N ASP A 72 -13.90 -7.77 -6.45
CA ASP A 72 -12.51 -8.30 -6.40
C ASP A 72 -12.44 -9.77 -5.95
N SER A 73 -13.37 -10.59 -6.47
CA SER A 73 -13.54 -12.03 -6.17
C SER A 73 -14.02 -12.38 -4.75
N ALA A 74 -14.37 -11.38 -3.93
CA ALA A 74 -15.03 -11.57 -2.65
C ALA A 74 -16.55 -11.47 -2.78
N LEU A 75 -17.27 -12.26 -1.97
CA LEU A 75 -18.72 -12.10 -1.83
C LEU A 75 -19.01 -10.95 -0.89
N CYS A 76 -19.60 -9.88 -1.41
CA CYS A 76 -20.05 -8.74 -0.64
C CYS A 76 -21.53 -8.87 -0.36
N THR A 77 -21.94 -8.74 0.91
CA THR A 77 -23.35 -8.73 1.31
C THR A 77 -23.66 -7.51 2.15
N LEU A 78 -24.79 -6.85 1.87
CA LEU A 78 -25.27 -5.67 2.57
C LEU A 78 -26.47 -6.07 3.45
N VAL A 79 -26.37 -5.80 4.75
CA VAL A 79 -27.45 -6.00 5.71
C VAL A 79 -27.58 -4.74 6.57
N ASN A 80 -28.68 -4.02 6.42
CA ASN A 80 -28.91 -2.74 7.07
C ASN A 80 -27.78 -1.72 6.79
N ASP A 81 -27.13 -1.24 7.84
CA ASP A 81 -26.01 -0.30 7.86
C ASP A 81 -24.64 -1.00 7.87
N SER A 82 -24.59 -2.28 7.45
CA SER A 82 -23.39 -3.11 7.54
C SER A 82 -23.10 -3.86 6.23
N ILE A 83 -21.83 -3.85 5.82
CA ILE A 83 -21.32 -4.61 4.68
C ILE A 83 -20.34 -5.66 5.19
N LEU A 84 -20.52 -6.90 4.72
CA LEU A 84 -19.57 -7.98 4.88
C LEU A 84 -18.93 -8.25 3.52
N ILE A 85 -17.60 -8.20 3.47
CA ILE A 85 -16.78 -8.63 2.33
C ILE A 85 -16.13 -9.96 2.74
N ASP A 86 -16.61 -11.07 2.19
CA ASP A 86 -16.19 -12.43 2.57
C ASP A 86 -15.34 -13.08 1.48
N PHE A 87 -14.10 -13.42 1.83
CA PHE A 87 -13.16 -14.18 1.00
C PHE A 87 -13.26 -15.69 1.25
N GLY A 88 -14.12 -16.11 2.19
CA GLY A 88 -14.35 -17.50 2.56
C GLY A 88 -13.08 -18.19 3.09
N LEU A 89 -12.88 -19.43 2.66
CA LEU A 89 -11.71 -20.24 3.01
C LEU A 89 -10.47 -19.93 2.16
N GLY A 90 -10.58 -19.03 1.18
CA GLY A 90 -9.53 -18.76 0.22
C GLY A 90 -10.09 -18.41 -1.15
N THR A 91 -9.83 -17.20 -1.62
CA THR A 91 -10.08 -16.78 -3.00
C THR A 91 -8.87 -16.02 -3.55
N PHE A 92 -8.56 -16.23 -4.83
CA PHE A 92 -7.56 -15.44 -5.52
C PHE A 92 -8.20 -14.14 -5.98
N CYS A 93 -7.63 -13.03 -5.56
CA CYS A 93 -8.05 -11.70 -6.00
C CYS A 93 -7.35 -11.31 -7.31
N PRO A 94 -7.78 -10.21 -7.97
CA PRO A 94 -7.19 -9.75 -9.23
C PRO A 94 -5.68 -9.51 -9.20
N ASP A 95 -5.14 -9.15 -8.03
CA ASP A 95 -3.69 -8.96 -7.79
C ASP A 95 -2.91 -10.28 -7.61
N GLY A 96 -3.57 -11.43 -7.78
CA GLY A 96 -2.96 -12.76 -7.66
C GLY A 96 -2.71 -13.22 -6.22
N LYS A 97 -3.07 -12.43 -5.20
CA LYS A 97 -2.89 -12.80 -3.79
C LYS A 97 -4.07 -13.65 -3.31
N LEU A 98 -3.76 -14.70 -2.54
CA LEU A 98 -4.76 -15.56 -1.91
C LEU A 98 -5.24 -14.91 -0.61
N ARG A 99 -6.53 -14.58 -0.53
CA ARG A 99 -7.14 -13.96 0.65
C ARG A 99 -8.13 -14.89 1.32
N LYS A 100 -8.16 -14.88 2.66
CA LYS A 100 -9.09 -15.65 3.50
C LYS A 100 -9.75 -14.76 4.55
N GLY A 101 -10.85 -15.22 5.13
CA GLY A 101 -11.56 -14.50 6.18
C GLY A 101 -12.43 -13.39 5.62
N SER A 102 -12.64 -12.32 6.40
CA SER A 102 -13.57 -11.26 6.01
C SER A 102 -13.15 -9.86 6.47
N ILE A 103 -13.59 -8.87 5.72
CA ILE A 103 -13.59 -7.46 6.09
C ILE A 103 -15.03 -7.09 6.43
N ARG A 104 -15.26 -6.52 7.61
CA ARG A 104 -16.59 -6.15 8.10
C ARG A 104 -16.67 -4.67 8.31
N MET A 105 -17.72 -4.06 7.79
CA MET A 105 -17.89 -2.61 7.80
C MET A 105 -19.25 -2.24 8.36
N ARG A 106 -19.29 -1.20 9.16
CA ARG A 106 -20.52 -0.51 9.56
C ARG A 106 -20.42 0.93 9.10
N PHE A 107 -21.41 1.41 8.34
CA PHE A 107 -21.40 2.76 7.80
C PHE A 107 -22.53 3.60 8.38
N GLU A 108 -22.31 4.90 8.47
CA GLU A 108 -23.29 5.88 8.94
C GLU A 108 -23.41 7.03 7.94
N GLY A 109 -24.66 7.43 7.67
CA GLY A 109 -24.94 8.40 6.61
C GLY A 109 -24.77 7.81 5.21
N ASP A 110 -24.61 8.70 4.22
CA ASP A 110 -24.34 8.32 2.84
C ASP A 110 -22.86 8.56 2.53
N TYR A 111 -22.09 7.50 2.32
CA TYR A 111 -20.64 7.56 2.06
C TYR A 111 -20.29 8.38 0.81
N MET A 112 -21.21 8.46 -0.16
CA MET A 112 -21.05 9.27 -1.36
C MET A 112 -21.15 10.77 -1.09
N ASN A 113 -21.61 11.17 0.10
CA ASN A 113 -21.79 12.55 0.51
C ASN A 113 -20.82 12.91 1.64
N SER A 114 -20.42 14.18 1.70
CA SER A 114 -19.60 14.69 2.81
C SER A 114 -20.31 14.45 4.15
N GLY A 115 -19.57 13.90 5.11
CA GLY A 115 -20.06 13.48 6.43
C GLY A 115 -20.42 11.99 6.54
N GLY A 116 -20.48 11.24 5.44
CA GLY A 116 -20.62 9.78 5.48
C GLY A 116 -19.37 9.11 6.07
N THR A 117 -19.56 8.09 6.90
CA THR A 117 -18.46 7.38 7.57
C THR A 117 -18.60 5.87 7.48
N ALA A 118 -17.49 5.16 7.62
CA ALA A 118 -17.47 3.70 7.78
C ALA A 118 -16.41 3.26 8.78
N ALA A 119 -16.78 2.38 9.70
CA ALA A 119 -15.87 1.69 10.60
C ALA A 119 -15.62 0.27 10.07
N ILE A 120 -14.34 -0.08 9.87
CA ILE A 120 -13.90 -1.33 9.26
C ILE A 120 -13.19 -2.16 10.32
N ARG A 121 -13.44 -3.47 10.34
CA ARG A 121 -12.73 -4.46 11.15
C ARG A 121 -12.38 -5.70 10.35
N LEU A 122 -11.16 -6.18 10.52
CA LEU A 122 -10.70 -7.45 9.94
C LEU A 122 -11.08 -8.63 10.83
N PHE A 123 -11.60 -9.71 10.26
CA PHE A 123 -11.97 -10.92 11.00
C PHE A 123 -11.38 -12.16 10.35
N SER A 124 -10.44 -12.81 11.05
CA SER A 124 -9.67 -13.96 10.54
C SER A 124 -9.07 -13.72 9.15
N TYR A 125 -8.70 -12.47 8.87
CA TYR A 125 -8.22 -12.05 7.57
C TYR A 125 -6.74 -12.43 7.41
N SER A 126 -6.40 -13.03 6.27
CA SER A 126 -5.01 -13.35 5.93
C SER A 126 -4.79 -13.21 4.43
N VAL A 127 -3.53 -12.91 4.08
CA VAL A 127 -3.07 -12.79 2.71
C VAL A 127 -1.84 -13.66 2.55
N ASN A 128 -1.88 -14.63 1.62
CA ASN A 128 -0.82 -15.62 1.43
C ASN A 128 -0.37 -16.27 2.76
N GLU A 129 -1.35 -16.69 3.57
CA GLU A 129 -1.18 -17.25 4.93
C GLU A 129 -0.63 -16.29 6.01
N LYS A 130 -0.25 -15.06 5.67
CA LYS A 130 0.14 -14.04 6.64
C LYS A 130 -1.12 -13.44 7.29
N PRO A 131 -1.31 -13.57 8.61
CA PRO A 131 -2.48 -13.03 9.29
C PRO A 131 -2.37 -11.51 9.43
N TYR A 132 -3.53 -10.86 9.34
CA TYR A 132 -3.68 -9.44 9.59
C TYR A 132 -4.86 -9.18 10.50
N THR A 133 -4.69 -8.28 11.46
CA THR A 133 -5.80 -7.76 12.28
C THR A 133 -5.81 -6.25 12.23
N GLY A 134 -6.98 -5.63 12.37
CA GLY A 134 -7.02 -4.18 12.35
C GLY A 134 -8.41 -3.59 12.39
N ASP A 135 -8.43 -2.32 12.75
CA ASP A 135 -9.57 -1.43 12.80
C ASP A 135 -9.21 -0.15 12.01
N PHE A 136 -10.08 0.22 11.07
CA PHE A 136 -9.93 1.42 10.24
C PHE A 136 -11.19 2.27 10.36
N GLY A 137 -11.04 3.59 10.24
CA GLY A 137 -12.12 4.54 10.05
C GLY A 137 -12.00 5.20 8.69
N LEU A 138 -13.10 5.25 7.94
CA LEU A 138 -13.23 6.04 6.72
C LEU A 138 -14.23 7.17 6.96
N ALA A 139 -13.96 8.36 6.44
CA ALA A 139 -14.90 9.46 6.41
C ALA A 139 -14.77 10.26 5.12
N ASN A 140 -15.88 10.49 4.42
CA ASN A 140 -15.90 11.43 3.30
C ASN A 140 -15.91 12.86 3.86
N ILE A 141 -14.78 13.54 3.85
CA ILE A 141 -14.62 14.84 4.54
C ILE A 141 -14.89 16.03 3.63
N SER A 142 -14.84 15.85 2.31
CA SER A 142 -15.09 16.93 1.35
C SER A 142 -15.53 16.39 -0.01
N ILE A 143 -16.28 17.22 -0.73
CA ILE A 143 -16.58 17.03 -2.16
C ILE A 143 -16.30 18.35 -2.85
N ILE A 144 -15.31 18.38 -3.73
CA ILE A 144 -14.88 19.58 -4.45
C ILE A 144 -14.86 19.25 -5.94
N GLY A 145 -15.64 19.97 -6.75
CA GLY A 145 -15.66 19.77 -8.20
C GLY A 145 -16.17 18.40 -8.65
N GLY A 146 -16.82 17.63 -7.77
CA GLY A 146 -17.22 16.24 -8.05
C GLY A 146 -16.20 15.19 -7.60
N ASN A 147 -15.09 15.60 -6.99
CA ASN A 147 -14.10 14.69 -6.43
C ASN A 147 -14.19 14.69 -4.90
N SER A 148 -14.06 13.50 -4.30
CA SER A 148 -14.12 13.34 -2.85
C SER A 148 -12.74 13.28 -2.23
N THR A 149 -12.60 13.81 -1.01
CA THR A 149 -11.49 13.46 -0.13
C THR A 149 -11.99 12.54 0.96
N ILE A 150 -11.41 11.35 1.06
CA ILE A 150 -11.70 10.37 2.09
C ILE A 150 -10.58 10.43 3.13
N ALA A 151 -10.93 10.71 4.38
CA ALA A 151 -10.02 10.56 5.51
C ALA A 151 -10.00 9.08 5.94
N LEU A 152 -8.80 8.51 5.98
CA LEU A 152 -8.49 7.17 6.45
C LEU A 152 -7.78 7.29 7.80
N ASN A 153 -8.41 6.76 8.84
CA ASN A 153 -7.81 6.62 10.17
C ASN A 153 -7.46 5.15 10.40
N LEU A 154 -6.17 4.82 10.37
CA LEU A 154 -5.68 3.49 10.70
C LEU A 154 -5.49 3.44 12.22
N MET A 155 -6.53 3.01 12.94
CA MET A 155 -6.50 2.92 14.42
C MET A 155 -5.53 1.81 14.86
N SER A 156 -5.63 0.66 14.21
CA SER A 156 -4.69 -0.43 14.35
C SER A 156 -4.66 -1.23 13.06
N PHE A 157 -3.47 -1.54 12.55
CA PHE A 157 -3.31 -2.52 11.49
C PHE A 157 -2.04 -3.31 11.74
N THR A 158 -2.20 -4.58 12.11
CA THR A 158 -1.13 -5.38 12.68
C THR A 158 -0.97 -6.70 11.95
N THR A 159 0.27 -7.16 11.96
CA THR A 159 0.70 -8.51 11.61
C THR A 159 1.37 -9.14 12.83
N ASP A 160 1.88 -10.36 12.71
CA ASP A 160 2.60 -11.00 13.81
C ASP A 160 3.87 -10.24 14.24
N THR A 161 4.48 -9.46 13.33
CA THR A 161 5.80 -8.83 13.52
C THR A 161 5.79 -7.31 13.58
N SER A 162 4.75 -6.66 13.09
CA SER A 162 4.71 -5.19 12.98
C SER A 162 3.28 -4.64 12.95
N ALA A 163 3.14 -3.38 13.34
CA ALA A 163 1.89 -2.66 13.43
C ALA A 163 2.04 -1.26 12.80
N ILE A 164 1.08 -0.87 11.96
CA ILE A 164 0.98 0.49 11.40
C ILE A 164 -0.28 1.19 11.90
N SER A 165 -0.17 2.49 12.16
CA SER A 165 -1.29 3.35 12.57
C SER A 165 -1.07 4.79 12.11
N GLY A 166 -2.12 5.58 11.96
CA GLY A 166 -2.00 6.98 11.55
C GLY A 166 -3.18 7.50 10.77
N ASN A 167 -2.98 8.63 10.09
CA ASN A 167 -4.02 9.32 9.34
C ASN A 167 -3.52 9.64 7.94
N VAL A 168 -4.29 9.22 6.93
CA VAL A 168 -4.03 9.48 5.53
C VAL A 168 -5.30 10.01 4.89
N ASN A 169 -5.19 10.93 3.95
CA ASN A 169 -6.28 11.39 3.11
C ASN A 169 -6.11 10.82 1.71
N ALA A 170 -7.13 10.15 1.20
CA ALA A 170 -7.25 9.78 -0.20
C ALA A 170 -8.08 10.86 -0.93
N GLU A 171 -7.40 11.70 -1.70
CA GLU A 171 -8.04 12.70 -2.55
C GLU A 171 -8.24 12.12 -3.95
N TRP A 172 -9.50 11.93 -4.33
CA TRP A 172 -9.86 11.43 -5.64
C TRP A 172 -9.51 12.44 -6.73
N LEU A 173 -8.87 11.95 -7.78
CA LEU A 173 -8.55 12.71 -8.98
C LEU A 173 -9.57 12.40 -10.08
N ASP A 174 -9.88 11.11 -10.26
CA ASP A 174 -10.79 10.58 -11.28
C ASP A 174 -11.49 9.31 -10.77
N GLY A 175 -12.66 8.96 -11.33
CA GLY A 175 -13.32 7.65 -11.10
C GLY A 175 -14.26 7.53 -9.89
N PHE A 176 -14.28 8.51 -8.98
CA PHE A 176 -15.07 8.40 -7.74
C PHE A 176 -16.56 8.10 -7.96
N HIS A 177 -17.16 8.68 -9.01
CA HIS A 177 -18.58 8.52 -9.36
C HIS A 177 -18.86 7.40 -10.37
N THR A 178 -17.85 6.62 -10.75
CA THR A 178 -17.94 5.49 -11.70
C THR A 178 -17.56 4.18 -11.00
N PRO A 179 -18.29 3.78 -9.93
CA PRO A 179 -17.89 2.66 -9.06
C PRO A 179 -17.78 1.29 -9.76
N ASP A 180 -18.40 1.14 -10.93
CA ASP A 180 -18.34 -0.10 -11.73
C ASP A 180 -17.15 -0.12 -12.72
N SER A 181 -16.38 0.98 -12.81
CA SER A 181 -15.28 1.18 -13.75
C SER A 181 -13.93 1.33 -13.03
N ALA A 182 -13.50 0.31 -12.30
CA ALA A 182 -12.28 0.40 -11.49
C ALA A 182 -11.00 0.84 -12.26
N LEU A 183 -10.95 0.74 -13.60
CA LEU A 183 -9.79 1.18 -14.39
C LEU A 183 -9.70 2.70 -14.59
N ASP A 184 -10.74 3.46 -14.27
CA ASP A 184 -10.71 4.94 -14.31
C ASP A 184 -10.48 5.58 -12.92
N ASP A 185 -10.36 4.74 -11.88
CA ASP A 185 -10.13 5.18 -10.50
C ASP A 185 -8.68 5.64 -10.33
N ARG A 186 -8.52 6.93 -10.01
CA ARG A 186 -7.23 7.55 -9.70
C ARG A 186 -7.36 8.49 -8.50
N TYR A 187 -6.45 8.38 -7.54
CA TYR A 187 -6.45 9.21 -6.33
C TYR A 187 -5.04 9.41 -5.79
N GLN A 188 -4.85 10.38 -4.91
CA GLN A 188 -3.58 10.62 -4.24
C GLN A 188 -3.68 10.50 -2.72
N LEU A 189 -2.66 9.92 -2.11
CA LEU A 189 -2.56 9.72 -0.67
C LEU A 189 -1.63 10.78 -0.05
N SER A 190 -2.08 11.44 1.00
CA SER A 190 -1.26 12.37 1.79
C SER A 190 -1.51 12.18 3.29
N GLY A 191 -0.51 12.41 4.13
CA GLY A 191 -0.65 12.26 5.58
C GLY A 191 0.57 11.62 6.22
N ASN A 192 0.37 11.06 7.41
CA ASN A 192 1.43 10.49 8.22
C ASN A 192 1.00 9.15 8.80
N LEU A 193 1.94 8.20 8.80
CA LEU A 193 1.79 6.87 9.37
C LEU A 193 2.92 6.63 10.36
N ASN A 194 2.69 5.75 11.33
CA ASN A 194 3.70 5.25 12.23
C ASN A 194 3.72 3.74 12.11
N MET A 195 4.90 3.14 12.02
CA MET A 195 5.07 1.69 12.10
C MET A 195 5.92 1.33 13.29
N GLY A 196 5.41 0.47 14.16
CA GLY A 196 6.15 -0.15 15.24
C GLY A 196 6.37 -1.63 14.98
N SER A 197 7.43 -2.18 15.56
CA SER A 197 7.56 -3.63 15.71
C SER A 197 6.63 -4.14 16.82
N THR A 198 6.08 -5.34 16.64
CA THR A 198 5.38 -6.04 17.74
C THR A 198 6.31 -6.94 18.55
N ILE A 199 7.54 -7.14 18.08
CA ILE A 199 8.52 -8.08 18.64
C ILE A 199 9.80 -7.40 19.15
N SER A 200 10.06 -6.16 18.74
CA SER A 200 11.20 -5.32 19.16
C SER A 200 10.72 -3.90 19.50
N SER A 201 11.62 -3.02 19.98
CA SER A 201 11.23 -1.68 20.46
C SER A 201 11.17 -0.60 19.38
N PHE A 202 11.47 -0.89 18.11
CA PHE A 202 11.60 0.19 17.14
C PHE A 202 10.26 0.85 16.80
N LEU A 203 10.33 2.16 16.54
CA LEU A 203 9.25 2.97 16.01
C LEU A 203 9.77 3.79 14.81
N LEU A 204 9.06 3.66 13.70
CA LEU A 204 9.27 4.40 12.45
C LEU A 204 8.13 5.39 12.26
N GLU A 205 8.49 6.64 12.01
CA GLU A 205 7.56 7.65 11.52
C GLU A 205 7.66 7.73 10.00
N CYS A 206 6.52 7.72 9.33
CA CYS A 206 6.38 7.92 7.90
C CYS A 206 5.68 9.23 7.62
N VAL A 207 6.33 10.10 6.84
CA VAL A 207 5.78 11.40 6.42
C VAL A 207 5.70 11.44 4.90
N VAL A 208 4.49 11.62 4.36
CA VAL A 208 4.31 11.80 2.92
C VAL A 208 4.70 13.24 2.53
N ILE A 209 5.82 13.39 1.83
CA ILE A 209 6.38 14.68 1.40
C ILE A 209 5.74 15.15 0.09
N GLN A 210 5.52 14.22 -0.84
CA GLN A 210 4.77 14.41 -2.07
C GLN A 210 3.67 13.36 -2.13
N PRO A 211 2.40 13.74 -2.40
CA PRO A 211 1.29 12.79 -2.41
C PRO A 211 1.59 11.56 -3.26
N ILE A 212 1.25 10.38 -2.74
CA ILE A 212 1.43 9.12 -3.46
C ILE A 212 0.24 8.94 -4.39
N VAL A 213 0.48 9.00 -5.69
CA VAL A 213 -0.54 8.85 -6.72
C VAL A 213 -0.77 7.37 -6.99
N ILE A 214 -2.02 6.95 -6.80
CA ILE A 214 -2.52 5.61 -7.08
C ILE A 214 -3.42 5.67 -8.29
N ASP A 215 -3.08 4.90 -9.32
CA ASP A 215 -3.82 4.77 -10.57
C ASP A 215 -4.12 3.29 -10.82
N GLN A 216 -5.40 2.91 -10.86
CA GLN A 216 -5.82 1.53 -11.11
C GLN A 216 -5.54 1.06 -12.54
N ALA A 217 -5.27 1.98 -13.48
CA ALA A 217 -4.78 1.63 -14.81
C ALA A 217 -3.30 1.18 -14.80
N CYS A 218 -2.54 1.52 -13.75
CA CYS A 218 -1.18 1.04 -13.58
C CYS A 218 -1.14 -0.43 -13.15
N ALA A 219 -0.29 -1.22 -13.79
CA ALA A 219 -0.10 -2.64 -13.47
C ALA A 219 0.29 -2.89 -12.00
N TYR A 220 0.97 -1.93 -11.38
CA TYR A 220 1.43 -1.98 -9.99
C TYR A 220 0.79 -0.91 -9.09
N LEU A 221 -0.30 -0.26 -9.53
CA LEU A 221 -1.07 0.78 -8.82
C LEU A 221 -0.34 2.10 -8.55
N PHE A 222 0.95 2.10 -8.23
CA PHE A 222 1.70 3.31 -7.89
C PHE A 222 2.20 4.02 -9.15
N GLU A 223 1.83 5.29 -9.31
CA GLU A 223 2.27 6.14 -10.44
C GLU A 223 3.45 7.05 -10.02
N SER A 224 3.37 7.67 -8.84
CA SER A 224 4.40 8.56 -8.31
C SER A 224 4.20 8.83 -6.81
N GLY A 225 5.17 9.47 -6.17
CA GLY A 225 5.07 9.94 -4.78
C GLY A 225 6.36 9.84 -4.01
N ILE A 226 6.50 10.66 -2.96
CA ILE A 226 7.69 10.66 -2.11
C ILE A 226 7.27 10.68 -0.65
N PHE A 227 7.80 9.76 0.14
CA PHE A 227 7.64 9.77 1.58
C PHE A 227 8.97 9.48 2.26
N THR A 228 9.09 9.87 3.52
CA THR A 228 10.28 9.62 4.31
C THR A 228 9.98 8.71 5.48
N LEU A 229 10.95 7.87 5.84
CA LEU A 229 10.93 7.02 7.02
C LEU A 229 12.02 7.47 7.99
N SER A 230 11.64 7.75 9.23
CA SER A 230 12.54 8.21 10.28
C SER A 230 12.44 7.27 11.49
N LEU A 231 13.57 6.69 11.89
CA LEU A 231 13.63 5.86 13.09
C LEU A 231 13.71 6.77 14.33
N GLN A 232 12.77 6.65 15.26
CA GLN A 232 12.65 7.58 16.38
C GLN A 232 13.66 7.31 17.51
N GLU A 233 14.16 6.07 17.64
CA GLU A 233 14.99 5.65 18.78
C GLU A 233 16.49 5.82 18.53
N GLU A 234 16.92 5.99 17.28
CA GLU A 234 18.32 6.18 16.92
C GLU A 234 18.48 7.48 16.14
N ASN A 235 19.63 8.17 16.28
CA ASN A 235 19.99 9.32 15.43
C ASN A 235 20.33 8.86 13.99
N LEU A 236 19.58 7.89 13.46
CA LEU A 236 19.74 7.39 12.11
C LEU A 236 19.14 8.37 11.12
N SER A 237 19.77 8.42 9.95
CA SER A 237 19.40 9.28 8.84
C SER A 237 17.99 8.97 8.34
N GLU A 238 17.25 10.03 8.00
CA GLU A 238 15.96 9.96 7.32
C GLU A 238 16.12 9.23 5.98
N ILE A 239 15.21 8.30 5.71
CA ILE A 239 15.20 7.50 4.48
C ILE A 239 14.16 8.07 3.56
N THR A 240 14.57 8.50 2.37
CA THR A 240 13.62 8.95 1.36
C THR A 240 13.23 7.79 0.45
N ILE A 241 11.93 7.55 0.32
CA ILE A 241 11.36 6.58 -0.60
C ILE A 241 10.62 7.33 -1.70
N ASN A 242 11.00 7.08 -2.94
CA ASN A 242 10.51 7.76 -4.13
C ASN A 242 9.95 6.72 -5.12
N PHE A 243 8.63 6.74 -5.33
CA PHE A 243 8.00 6.04 -6.45
C PHE A 243 8.32 6.84 -7.71
N ILE A 244 9.22 6.29 -8.52
CA ILE A 244 9.78 6.98 -9.68
C ILE A 244 8.64 7.30 -10.64
N ASP A 245 8.51 8.59 -10.92
CA ASP A 245 7.44 9.18 -11.72
C ASP A 245 7.29 8.53 -13.10
N GLY A 246 6.08 8.06 -13.42
CA GLY A 246 5.56 8.07 -14.78
C GLY A 246 5.52 6.76 -15.57
N ASP A 247 6.05 5.64 -15.07
CA ASP A 247 6.11 4.41 -15.87
C ASP A 247 5.25 3.24 -15.33
N CYS A 248 4.45 3.47 -14.26
CA CYS A 248 3.70 2.40 -13.58
C CYS A 248 4.60 1.19 -13.26
N GLU A 249 5.88 1.43 -12.95
CA GLU A 249 6.89 0.39 -12.80
C GLU A 249 6.76 -0.28 -11.44
N ASN A 250 7.21 -1.54 -11.37
CA ASN A 250 7.29 -2.27 -10.12
C ASN A 250 8.54 -1.87 -9.32
N LEU A 251 8.85 -0.58 -9.17
CA LEU A 251 10.10 -0.13 -8.57
C LEU A 251 9.92 1.17 -7.77
N PHE A 252 10.53 1.22 -6.59
CA PHE A 252 10.76 2.46 -5.85
C PHE A 252 12.25 2.63 -5.56
N GLN A 253 12.69 3.88 -5.54
CA GLN A 253 14.04 4.25 -5.15
C GLN A 253 14.05 4.60 -3.67
N CYS A 254 14.94 3.99 -2.90
CA CYS A 254 15.25 4.47 -1.56
C CYS A 254 16.58 5.22 -1.58
N THR A 255 16.66 6.31 -0.81
CA THR A 255 17.85 7.15 -0.69
C THR A 255 18.16 7.43 0.77
N PHE A 256 19.44 7.34 1.12
CA PHE A 256 19.98 7.48 2.46
C PHE A 256 21.13 8.47 2.43
N ASP A 257 21.24 9.29 3.46
CA ASP A 257 22.43 10.11 3.70
C ASP A 257 23.36 9.38 4.67
N CYS A 258 24.53 8.96 4.16
CA CYS A 258 25.60 8.36 4.93
C CYS A 258 26.77 9.35 5.06
N ASN A 259 26.70 10.21 6.08
CA ASN A 259 27.75 11.19 6.38
C ASN A 259 28.09 12.09 5.18
N ASP A 260 27.09 12.79 4.63
CA ASP A 260 27.17 13.65 3.44
C ASP A 260 27.38 12.88 2.10
N ASN A 261 27.26 11.55 2.11
CA ASN A 261 27.25 10.73 0.90
C ASN A 261 25.85 10.15 0.68
N LEU A 262 25.19 10.59 -0.38
CA LEU A 262 23.90 10.04 -0.77
C LEU A 262 24.08 8.68 -1.45
N VAL A 263 23.43 7.67 -0.90
CA VAL A 263 23.38 6.30 -1.43
C VAL A 263 21.95 5.97 -1.82
N SER A 264 21.77 5.37 -3.00
CA SER A 264 20.45 5.00 -3.50
C SER A 264 20.40 3.58 -4.05
N PHE A 265 19.26 2.92 -3.86
CA PHE A 265 18.96 1.59 -4.40
C PHE A 265 17.50 1.48 -4.83
N PHE A 266 17.21 0.48 -5.65
CA PHE A 266 15.88 0.22 -6.19
C PHE A 266 15.33 -1.10 -5.66
N TYR A 267 14.09 -1.08 -5.20
CA TYR A 267 13.37 -2.26 -4.72
C TYR A 267 12.05 -2.44 -5.46
N PRO A 268 11.59 -3.68 -5.64
CA PRO A 268 10.28 -3.94 -6.21
C PRO A 268 9.14 -3.72 -5.21
N ILE A 269 7.97 -3.35 -5.73
CA ILE A 269 6.73 -3.24 -4.95
C ILE A 269 6.22 -4.67 -4.68
N GLN A 270 5.99 -5.02 -3.41
CA GLN A 270 5.56 -6.37 -2.96
C GLN A 270 4.06 -6.49 -2.69
#